data_AF-A0A077ZFL8-F1
#
_entry.id   AF-A0A077ZFL8-F1
#
_cell.length_a   1.000
_cell.length_b   1.000
_cell.length_c   1.000
_cell.angle_alpha   90.00
_cell.angle_beta   90.00
_cell.angle_gamma   90.00
#
_symmetry.space_group_name_H-M   'P 1'
#
loop_
_entity.id
_entity.type
_entity.pdbx_description
1 polymer ?
#
loop_
_entity_poly.entity_id
_entity_poly.type
_entity_poly.pdbx_seq_one_letter_code
_entity_poly.pdbx_strand_id
1 'polypeptide(L)'
;MFDIGEKLESVVIVIMGVDRLMAIVNNELYRKFTTKHLMILLFISVLLLLCIHASLVFQGCTAESRSVSSQCFDFEVFPIDFLLFHQWTVVTAPYVSIILYMVIYSYLWCNRSNECTIRSIQMKREVQVLKRLTFLITSSFLFYALPLSVVLCCQDVIGALDVYIWSLASWSLATQVLIYCWYNKEINKTVKTLLKLQQCRGRKIEPSCSQVNRTTMFQEE
;
A
#
# COMPACT_ATOMS: atom_id res chain seq x y z
N MET A 1 -9.22 9.28 13.64
CA MET A 1 -9.35 9.54 12.17
C MET A 1 -8.41 8.64 11.38
N PHE A 2 -7.15 8.51 11.82
CA PHE A 2 -6.18 7.56 11.26
C PHE A 2 -6.72 6.12 11.22
N ASP A 3 -7.50 5.70 12.24
CA ASP A 3 -8.09 4.34 12.33
C ASP A 3 -9.03 3.98 11.19
N ILE A 4 -9.81 4.95 10.70
CA ILE A 4 -10.74 4.74 9.58
C ILE A 4 -9.94 4.56 8.29
N GLY A 5 -8.85 5.30 8.14
CA GLY A 5 -7.94 5.19 7.00
C GLY A 5 -7.33 3.79 6.91
N GLU A 6 -6.80 3.26 8.01
CA GLU A 6 -6.16 1.93 8.04
C GLU A 6 -7.16 0.79 7.80
N LYS A 7 -8.38 0.89 8.36
CA LYS A 7 -9.45 -0.06 8.07
C LYS A 7 -9.91 0.01 6.62
N LEU A 8 -10.00 1.22 6.06
CA LEU A 8 -10.33 1.42 4.65
C LEU A 8 -9.26 0.81 3.74
N GLU A 9 -7.98 1.05 4.03
CA GLU A 9 -6.85 0.45 3.33
C GLU A 9 -6.96 -1.07 3.36
N SER A 10 -7.18 -1.65 4.54
CA SER A 10 -7.35 -3.10 4.75
C SER A 10 -8.48 -3.68 3.90
N VAL A 11 -9.65 -3.02 3.88
CA VAL A 11 -10.79 -3.44 3.07
C VAL A 11 -10.50 -3.31 1.57
N VAL A 12 -9.87 -2.22 1.14
CA VAL A 12 -9.49 -2.00 -0.26
C VAL A 12 -8.50 -3.08 -0.72
N ILE A 13 -7.52 -3.45 0.10
CA ILE A 13 -6.56 -4.52 -0.20
C ILE A 13 -7.28 -5.86 -0.44
N VAL A 14 -8.24 -6.22 0.41
CA VAL A 14 -9.03 -7.45 0.24
C VAL A 14 -9.88 -7.40 -1.03
N ILE A 15 -10.57 -6.28 -1.28
CA ILE A 15 -11.38 -6.08 -2.48
C ILE A 15 -10.52 -6.21 -3.73
N MET A 16 -9.33 -5.60 -3.76
CA MET A 16 -8.38 -5.76 -4.86
C MET A 16 -7.96 -7.22 -5.04
N GLY A 17 -7.73 -7.97 -3.96
CA GLY A 17 -7.43 -9.40 -4.04
C GLY A 17 -8.55 -10.22 -4.67
N VAL A 18 -9.79 -9.99 -4.26
CA VAL A 18 -10.97 -10.67 -4.83
C VAL A 18 -11.18 -10.28 -6.29
N ASP A 19 -11.03 -9.01 -6.61
CA ASP A 19 -11.12 -8.48 -7.97
C ASP A 19 -10.10 -9.14 -8.91
N ARG A 20 -8.84 -9.27 -8.48
CA ARG A 20 -7.81 -10.00 -9.23
C ARG A 20 -8.08 -11.50 -9.34
N LEU A 21 -8.59 -12.13 -8.29
CA LEU A 21 -8.99 -13.54 -8.32
C LEU A 21 -10.08 -13.76 -9.38
N MET A 22 -11.11 -12.92 -9.40
CA MET A 22 -12.19 -13.00 -10.39
C MET A 22 -11.66 -12.80 -11.81
N ALA A 23 -10.81 -11.80 -12.04
CA ALA A 23 -10.24 -11.51 -13.36
C ALA A 23 -9.43 -12.69 -13.92
N ILE A 24 -8.68 -13.40 -13.07
CA ILE A 24 -7.77 -14.48 -13.48
C ILE A 24 -8.49 -15.83 -13.58
N VAL A 25 -9.30 -16.19 -12.58
CA VAL A 25 -9.91 -17.52 -12.50
C VAL A 25 -11.17 -17.63 -13.37
N ASN A 26 -12.01 -16.59 -13.37
CA ASN A 26 -13.29 -16.63 -14.07
C ASN A 26 -13.55 -15.32 -14.85
N ASN A 27 -12.86 -15.18 -15.98
CA ASN A 27 -12.99 -14.02 -16.87
C ASN A 27 -14.42 -13.80 -17.38
N GLU A 28 -15.23 -14.85 -17.52
CA GLU A 28 -16.62 -14.71 -17.97
C GLU A 28 -17.50 -14.04 -16.91
N LEU A 29 -17.35 -14.43 -15.64
CA LEU A 29 -17.99 -13.75 -14.51
C LEU A 29 -17.45 -12.34 -14.35
N TYR A 30 -16.14 -12.15 -14.46
CA TYR A 30 -15.52 -10.83 -14.37
C TYR A 30 -16.02 -9.88 -15.47
N ARG A 31 -16.24 -10.36 -16.70
CA ARG A 31 -16.81 -9.54 -17.78
C ARG A 31 -18.24 -9.08 -17.47
N LYS A 32 -19.03 -9.90 -16.76
CA LYS A 32 -20.35 -9.49 -16.25
C LYS A 32 -20.21 -8.51 -15.07
N PHE A 33 -19.18 -8.71 -14.25
CA PHE A 33 -18.85 -7.87 -13.11
C PHE A 33 -18.15 -6.57 -13.57
N THR A 34 -18.94 -5.62 -14.07
CA THR A 34 -18.42 -4.32 -14.48
C THR A 34 -17.79 -3.54 -13.32
N THR A 35 -16.90 -2.59 -13.61
CA THR A 35 -16.34 -1.62 -12.64
C THR A 35 -17.38 -0.96 -11.73
N LYS A 36 -18.62 -0.77 -12.20
CA LYS A 36 -19.74 -0.28 -11.37
C LYS A 36 -20.03 -1.16 -10.15
N HIS A 37 -19.98 -2.48 -10.31
CA HIS A 37 -20.24 -3.41 -9.20
C HIS A 37 -19.10 -3.36 -8.17
N LEU A 38 -17.86 -3.22 -8.62
CA LEU A 38 -16.72 -3.02 -7.73
C LEU A 38 -16.87 -1.71 -6.93
N MET A 39 -17.31 -0.63 -7.58
CA MET A 39 -17.58 0.65 -6.92
C MET A 39 -18.73 0.55 -5.92
N ILE A 40 -19.80 -0.17 -6.25
CA ILE A 40 -20.93 -0.41 -5.33
C ILE A 40 -20.46 -1.26 -4.14
N LEU A 41 -19.67 -2.31 -4.38
CA LEU A 41 -19.12 -3.14 -3.31
C LEU A 41 -18.22 -2.33 -2.37
N LEU A 42 -17.36 -1.47 -2.92
CA LEU A 42 -16.53 -0.56 -2.15
C LEU A 42 -17.38 0.44 -1.36
N PHE A 43 -18.43 0.99 -1.98
CA PHE A 43 -19.33 1.91 -1.29
C PHE A 43 -20.07 1.24 -0.13
N ILE A 44 -20.60 0.03 -0.35
CA ILE A 44 -21.26 -0.78 0.68
C ILE A 44 -20.27 -1.12 1.81
N SER A 45 -19.03 -1.52 1.48
CA SER A 45 -18.04 -1.86 2.51
C SER A 45 -17.65 -0.64 3.35
N VAL A 46 -17.49 0.53 2.74
CA VAL A 46 -17.25 1.79 3.44
C VAL A 46 -18.43 2.14 4.35
N LEU A 47 -19.67 2.06 3.85
CA LEU A 47 -20.85 2.33 4.66
C LEU A 47 -20.97 1.37 5.85
N LEU A 48 -20.74 0.07 5.64
CA LEU A 48 -20.76 -0.92 6.71
C LEU A 48 -19.71 -0.63 7.77
N LEU A 49 -18.48 -0.30 7.35
CA LEU A 49 -17.43 0.13 8.28
C LEU A 49 -17.89 1.35 9.08
N LEU A 50 -18.43 2.39 8.44
CA LEU A 50 -18.90 3.59 9.12
C LEU A 50 -20.03 3.29 10.10
N CYS A 51 -20.98 2.41 9.74
CA CYS A 51 -22.06 1.97 10.64
C CYS A 51 -21.50 1.26 11.87
N ILE A 52 -20.55 0.34 11.70
CA ILE A 52 -19.92 -0.38 12.82
C ILE A 52 -19.13 0.59 13.72
N HIS A 53 -18.41 1.54 13.13
CA HIS A 53 -17.73 2.59 13.90
C HIS A 53 -18.73 3.42 14.71
N ALA A 54 -19.80 3.89 14.08
CA ALA A 54 -20.83 4.69 14.74
C ALA A 54 -21.51 3.90 15.87
N SER A 55 -21.82 2.62 15.66
CA SER A 55 -22.44 1.79 16.70
C SER A 55 -21.53 1.55 17.90
N LEU A 56 -20.24 1.27 17.67
CA LEU A 56 -19.27 1.05 18.75
C LEU A 56 -19.00 2.33 19.54
N VAL A 57 -18.87 3.47 18.85
CA VAL A 57 -18.72 4.78 19.50
C VAL A 57 -19.98 5.11 20.31
N PHE A 58 -21.16 4.91 19.74
CA PHE A 58 -22.43 5.16 20.44
C PHE A 58 -22.56 4.30 21.71
N GLN A 59 -22.27 3.00 21.62
CA GLN A 59 -22.24 2.11 22.78
C GLN A 59 -21.25 2.57 23.85
N GLY A 60 -20.05 3.00 23.43
CA GLY A 60 -19.04 3.56 24.31
C GLY A 60 -19.48 4.84 25.01
N CYS A 61 -20.18 5.75 24.32
CA CYS A 61 -20.72 6.98 24.90
C CYS A 61 -21.88 6.74 25.88
N THR A 62 -22.65 5.66 25.70
CA THR A 62 -23.72 5.30 26.64
C THR A 62 -23.22 4.55 27.88
N ALA A 63 -22.01 3.97 27.81
CA ALA A 63 -21.38 3.36 28.96
C ALA A 63 -20.84 4.47 29.90
N GLU A 64 -20.88 4.20 31.21
CA GLU A 64 -20.58 5.08 32.33
C GLU A 64 -19.43 6.08 32.12
N SER A 65 -19.54 7.27 32.73
CA SER A 65 -18.62 8.40 32.58
C SER A 65 -17.18 8.01 32.94
N ARG A 66 -16.32 7.83 31.93
CA ARG A 66 -14.89 7.60 32.11
C ARG A 66 -14.17 8.95 32.29
N SER A 67 -13.28 9.03 33.28
CA SER A 67 -12.32 10.12 33.41
C SER A 67 -11.19 9.93 32.39
N VAL A 68 -11.03 10.89 31.49
CA VAL A 68 -9.96 10.89 30.48
C VAL A 68 -8.75 11.64 31.03
N SER A 69 -7.53 11.08 30.88
CA SER A 69 -6.28 11.76 31.22
C SER A 69 -6.06 12.96 30.28
N SER A 70 -5.30 13.97 30.72
CA SER A 70 -4.98 15.13 29.87
C SER A 70 -4.19 14.77 28.60
N GLN A 71 -3.59 13.57 28.57
CA GLN A 71 -2.86 13.06 27.42
C GLN A 71 -3.77 12.43 26.34
N CYS A 72 -5.07 12.25 26.62
CA CYS A 72 -6.07 11.73 25.68
C CYS A 72 -5.59 10.50 24.90
N PHE A 73 -5.05 9.49 25.58
CA PHE A 73 -4.63 8.28 24.91
C PHE A 73 -5.82 7.56 24.28
N ASP A 74 -5.65 6.99 23.08
CA ASP A 74 -6.72 6.32 22.33
C ASP A 74 -7.38 5.19 23.13
N PHE A 75 -6.61 4.47 23.97
CA PHE A 75 -7.14 3.41 24.83
C PHE A 75 -8.04 3.91 25.98
N GLU A 76 -7.95 5.20 26.34
CA GLU A 76 -8.81 5.81 27.36
C GLU A 76 -10.10 6.35 26.76
N VAL A 77 -10.02 6.89 25.53
CA VAL A 77 -11.13 7.55 24.83
C VAL A 77 -12.05 6.53 24.16
N PHE A 78 -11.50 5.45 23.60
CA PHE A 78 -12.28 4.44 22.89
C PHE A 78 -12.56 3.20 23.75
N PRO A 79 -13.73 2.54 23.58
CA PRO A 79 -14.01 1.28 24.25
C PRO A 79 -13.04 0.19 23.79
N ILE A 80 -12.69 -0.74 24.68
CA ILE A 80 -11.72 -1.83 24.39
C ILE A 80 -12.18 -2.67 23.18
N ASP A 81 -13.49 -2.90 23.05
CA ASP A 81 -14.09 -3.62 21.93
C ASP A 81 -13.80 -2.94 20.58
N PHE A 82 -13.73 -1.60 20.56
CA PHE A 82 -13.39 -0.84 19.36
C PHE A 82 -11.93 -1.04 18.95
N LEU A 83 -11.02 -1.04 19.93
CA LEU A 83 -9.59 -1.26 19.70
C LEU A 83 -9.34 -2.69 19.20
N LEU A 84 -9.95 -3.68 19.84
CA LEU A 84 -9.87 -5.08 19.40
C LEU A 84 -10.42 -5.26 17.99
N PHE A 85 -11.58 -4.69 17.68
CA PHE A 85 -12.16 -4.74 16.33
C PHE A 85 -11.24 -4.11 15.29
N HIS A 86 -10.61 -2.97 15.62
CA HIS A 86 -9.62 -2.34 14.75
C HIS A 86 -8.42 -3.25 14.49
N GLN A 87 -7.78 -3.75 15.55
CA GLN A 87 -6.62 -4.64 15.44
C GLN A 87 -6.94 -5.91 14.64
N TRP A 88 -8.09 -6.56 14.91
CA TRP A 88 -8.51 -7.74 14.16
C TRP A 88 -8.77 -7.45 12.68
N THR A 89 -9.42 -6.33 12.35
CA THR A 89 -9.70 -5.96 10.95
C THR A 89 -8.40 -5.75 10.17
N VAL A 90 -7.46 -5.05 10.78
CA VAL A 90 -6.17 -4.69 10.18
C VAL A 90 -5.24 -5.90 10.06
N VAL A 91 -5.28 -6.83 11.01
CA VAL A 91 -4.49 -8.07 10.92
C VAL A 91 -5.11 -9.02 9.90
N THR A 92 -6.41 -9.30 9.97
CA THR A 92 -7.03 -10.35 9.15
C THR A 92 -7.02 -10.03 7.66
N ALA A 93 -7.14 -8.76 7.26
CA ALA A 93 -7.21 -8.37 5.85
C ALA A 93 -5.94 -8.74 5.03
N PRO A 94 -4.71 -8.42 5.47
CA PRO A 94 -3.48 -8.90 4.83
C PRO A 94 -3.37 -10.43 4.79
N TYR A 95 -3.78 -11.15 5.84
CA TYR A 95 -3.77 -12.62 5.85
C TYR A 95 -4.71 -13.20 4.79
N VAL A 96 -5.97 -12.74 4.74
CA VAL A 96 -6.94 -13.14 3.71
C VAL A 96 -6.39 -12.84 2.32
N SER A 97 -5.76 -11.68 2.16
CA SER A 97 -5.18 -11.26 0.88
C SER A 97 -4.01 -12.14 0.46
N ILE A 98 -3.12 -12.54 1.37
CA ILE A 98 -2.05 -13.51 1.05
C ILE A 98 -2.65 -14.84 0.59
N ILE A 99 -3.67 -15.36 1.27
CA ILE A 99 -4.32 -16.62 0.90
C ILE A 99 -4.91 -16.50 -0.52
N LEU A 100 -5.64 -15.42 -0.82
CA LEU A 100 -6.17 -15.16 -2.16
C LEU A 100 -5.06 -15.15 -3.22
N TYR A 101 -3.92 -14.51 -2.92
CA TYR A 101 -2.81 -14.43 -3.85
C TYR A 101 -2.12 -15.77 -4.06
N MET A 102 -1.99 -16.58 -3.01
CA MET A 102 -1.49 -17.96 -3.13
C MET A 102 -2.38 -18.77 -4.06
N VAL A 103 -3.71 -18.69 -3.90
CA VAL A 103 -4.67 -19.35 -4.80
C VAL A 103 -4.51 -18.88 -6.26
N ILE A 104 -4.36 -17.57 -6.48
CA ILE A 104 -4.12 -17.00 -7.82
C ILE A 104 -2.82 -17.56 -8.42
N TYR A 105 -1.72 -17.55 -7.66
CA TYR A 105 -0.43 -18.04 -8.13
C TYR A 105 -0.46 -19.55 -8.42
N SER A 106 -1.11 -20.34 -7.56
CA SER A 106 -1.32 -21.77 -7.80
C SER A 106 -2.12 -22.02 -9.09
N TYR A 107 -3.19 -21.25 -9.33
CA TYR A 107 -3.95 -21.34 -10.57
C TYR A 107 -3.10 -21.00 -11.80
N LEU A 108 -2.33 -19.90 -11.75
CA LEU A 108 -1.44 -19.49 -12.82
C LEU A 108 -0.36 -20.53 -13.12
N TRP A 109 0.14 -21.21 -12.07
CA TRP A 109 1.11 -22.29 -12.22
C TRP A 109 0.51 -23.51 -12.92
N CYS A 110 -0.67 -23.95 -12.48
CA CYS A 110 -1.36 -25.10 -13.06
C CYS A 110 -1.78 -24.87 -14.53
N ASN A 111 -2.15 -23.64 -14.90
CA ASN A 111 -2.72 -23.34 -16.22
C ASN A 111 -1.72 -22.74 -17.22
N ARG A 112 -0.41 -22.76 -16.92
CA ARG A 112 0.63 -22.10 -17.73
C ARG A 112 0.67 -22.52 -19.20
N SER A 113 0.28 -23.76 -19.53
CA SER A 113 0.36 -24.34 -20.88
C SER A 113 -0.91 -24.21 -21.74
N ASN A 114 -2.06 -23.87 -21.15
CA ASN A 114 -3.36 -24.17 -21.77
C ASN A 114 -4.07 -22.98 -22.43
N GLU A 115 -3.38 -21.85 -22.64
CA GLU A 115 -4.06 -20.59 -22.96
C GLU A 115 -3.97 -20.15 -24.42
N CYS A 116 -5.12 -19.79 -25.00
CA CYS A 116 -5.23 -19.17 -26.34
C CYS A 116 -4.49 -17.84 -26.43
N THR A 117 -4.10 -17.43 -27.66
CA THR A 117 -3.29 -16.23 -27.91
C THR A 117 -3.88 -14.95 -27.29
N ILE A 118 -5.19 -14.70 -27.45
CA ILE A 118 -5.85 -13.49 -26.88
C ILE A 118 -5.83 -13.53 -25.34
N ARG A 119 -6.14 -14.69 -24.75
CA ARG A 119 -6.17 -14.90 -23.30
C ARG A 119 -4.78 -14.72 -22.69
N SER A 120 -3.73 -15.19 -23.39
CA SER A 120 -2.34 -15.00 -22.98
C SER A 120 -1.93 -13.51 -22.88
N ILE A 121 -2.47 -12.64 -23.74
CA ILE A 121 -2.18 -11.20 -23.71
C ILE A 121 -2.86 -10.52 -22.52
N GLN A 122 -4.13 -10.85 -22.25
CA GLN A 122 -4.86 -10.34 -21.08
C GLN A 122 -4.17 -10.78 -19.80
N MET A 123 -3.83 -12.07 -19.69
CA MET A 123 -3.11 -12.63 -18.55
C MET A 123 -1.75 -11.97 -18.32
N LYS A 124 -0.99 -11.64 -19.38
CA LYS A 124 0.27 -10.90 -19.24
C LYS A 124 0.08 -9.52 -18.58
N ARG A 125 -1.00 -8.81 -18.88
CA ARG A 125 -1.31 -7.51 -18.26
C ARG A 125 -1.70 -7.70 -16.79
N GLU A 126 -2.56 -8.68 -16.54
CA GLU A 126 -3.02 -9.02 -15.19
C GLU A 126 -1.88 -9.45 -14.26
N VAL A 127 -0.94 -10.27 -14.75
CA VAL A 127 0.25 -10.68 -13.99
C VAL A 127 1.16 -9.49 -13.66
N GLN A 128 1.26 -8.48 -14.54
CA GLN A 128 2.04 -7.28 -14.22
C GLN A 128 1.42 -6.45 -13.10
N VAL A 129 0.09 -6.35 -13.07
CA VAL A 129 -0.64 -5.68 -11.97
C VAL A 129 -0.51 -6.51 -10.69
N LEU A 130 -0.71 -7.83 -10.78
CA LEU A 130 -0.59 -8.77 -9.66
C LEU A 130 0.79 -8.65 -8.99
N LYS A 131 1.89 -8.63 -9.75
CA LYS A 131 3.25 -8.46 -9.19
C LYS A 131 3.40 -7.22 -8.32
N ARG A 132 2.79 -6.10 -8.71
CA ARG A 132 2.84 -4.84 -7.95
C ARG A 132 2.08 -4.96 -6.64
N LEU A 133 0.87 -5.54 -6.71
CA LEU A 133 0.01 -5.71 -5.54
C LEU A 133 0.57 -6.77 -4.58
N THR A 134 1.17 -7.86 -5.08
CA THR A 134 1.86 -8.85 -4.25
C THR A 134 2.91 -8.18 -3.40
N PHE A 135 3.74 -7.30 -3.98
CA PHE A 135 4.77 -6.62 -3.21
C PHE A 135 4.21 -5.68 -2.15
N LEU A 136 3.12 -4.96 -2.46
CA LEU A 136 2.40 -4.12 -1.50
C LEU A 136 1.87 -4.97 -0.33
N ILE A 137 1.13 -6.04 -0.62
CA ILE A 137 0.53 -6.93 0.38
C ILE A 137 1.61 -7.60 1.23
N THR A 138 2.68 -8.08 0.62
CA THR A 138 3.81 -8.68 1.36
C THR A 138 4.48 -7.64 2.27
N SER A 139 4.61 -6.38 1.83
CA SER A 139 5.14 -5.30 2.67
C SER A 139 4.22 -5.01 3.86
N SER A 140 2.91 -4.81 3.63
CA SER A 140 1.93 -4.60 4.70
C SER A 140 1.88 -5.78 5.67
N PHE A 141 1.99 -7.00 5.17
CA PHE A 141 2.04 -8.19 6.01
C PHE A 141 3.28 -8.25 6.88
N LEU A 142 4.48 -8.13 6.28
CA LEU A 142 5.74 -8.29 7.02
C LEU A 142 6.01 -7.16 8.01
N PHE A 143 5.70 -5.92 7.64
CA PHE A 143 6.01 -4.76 8.47
C PHE A 143 4.93 -4.44 9.49
N TYR A 144 3.68 -4.87 9.26
CA TYR A 144 2.57 -4.45 10.11
C TYR A 144 1.74 -5.61 10.64
N ALA A 145 1.11 -6.42 9.77
CA ALA A 145 0.22 -7.49 10.23
C ALA A 145 0.94 -8.56 11.07
N LEU A 146 2.14 -8.97 10.66
CA LEU A 146 2.92 -10.00 11.35
C LEU A 146 3.40 -9.52 12.74
N PRO A 147 4.06 -8.36 12.89
CA PRO A 147 4.41 -7.83 14.20
C PRO A 147 3.20 -7.64 15.11
N LEU A 148 2.10 -7.10 14.57
CA LEU A 148 0.86 -6.91 15.32
C LEU A 148 0.28 -8.26 15.79
N SER A 149 0.29 -9.29 14.95
CA SER A 149 -0.17 -10.64 15.32
C SER A 149 0.64 -11.26 16.45
N VAL A 150 1.96 -11.05 16.46
CA VAL A 150 2.83 -11.53 17.56
C VAL A 150 2.44 -10.85 18.87
N VAL A 151 2.14 -9.56 18.85
CA VAL A 151 1.72 -8.81 20.05
C VAL A 151 0.33 -9.26 20.53
N LEU A 152 -0.63 -9.48 19.62
CA LEU A 152 -1.95 -10.01 19.99
C LEU A 152 -1.85 -11.41 20.62
N CYS A 153 -0.92 -12.25 20.16
CA CYS A 153 -0.73 -13.60 20.69
C CYS A 153 0.03 -13.60 22.04
N CYS A 154 0.98 -12.68 22.22
CA CYS A 154 1.90 -12.63 23.35
C CYS A 154 1.66 -11.42 24.27
N GLN A 155 0.40 -11.03 24.51
CA GLN A 155 0.04 -9.82 25.28
C GLN A 155 0.78 -9.70 26.63
N ASP A 156 1.00 -10.81 27.33
CA ASP A 156 1.62 -10.83 28.66
C ASP A 156 3.13 -10.51 28.67
N VAL A 157 3.83 -10.68 27.54
CA VAL A 157 5.31 -10.67 27.53
C VAL A 157 5.87 -9.32 27.08
N ILE A 158 5.08 -8.49 26.37
CA ILE A 158 5.67 -7.38 25.61
C ILE A 158 4.85 -6.08 25.60
N GLY A 159 4.49 -5.59 26.79
CA GLY A 159 3.93 -4.24 26.93
C GLY A 159 4.84 -3.11 26.39
N ALA A 160 6.15 -3.35 26.30
CA ALA A 160 7.11 -2.39 25.74
C ALA A 160 7.09 -2.29 24.20
N LEU A 161 6.50 -3.26 23.50
CA LEU A 161 6.45 -3.26 22.03
C LEU A 161 5.39 -2.34 21.46
N ASP A 162 4.42 -1.88 22.26
CA ASP A 162 3.30 -1.07 21.75
C ASP A 162 3.78 0.21 21.05
N VAL A 163 4.77 0.90 21.64
CA VAL A 163 5.43 2.07 21.03
C VAL A 163 6.10 1.72 19.70
N TYR A 164 6.68 0.52 19.58
CA TYR A 164 7.31 0.07 18.35
C TYR A 164 6.29 -0.29 17.27
N ILE A 165 5.09 -0.78 17.63
CA ILE A 165 4.01 -1.07 16.67
C ILE A 165 3.60 0.21 15.93
N TRP A 166 3.43 1.32 16.66
CA TRP A 166 3.13 2.62 16.07
C TRP A 166 4.21 3.08 15.08
N SER A 167 5.48 2.84 15.44
CA SER A 167 6.60 3.14 14.54
C SER A 167 6.56 2.26 13.28
N LEU A 168 6.19 0.98 13.42
CA LEU A 168 6.11 0.02 12.32
C LEU A 168 5.00 0.35 11.32
N ALA A 169 3.85 0.84 11.78
CA ALA A 169 2.78 1.34 10.90
C ALA A 169 3.31 2.48 10.00
N SER A 170 4.05 3.42 10.60
CA SER A 170 4.68 4.53 9.86
C SER A 170 5.69 4.03 8.82
N TRP A 171 6.49 3.01 9.17
CA TRP A 171 7.41 2.37 8.24
C TRP A 171 6.69 1.64 7.10
N SER A 172 5.57 0.97 7.39
CA SER A 172 4.75 0.31 6.37
C SER A 172 4.22 1.31 5.34
N LEU A 173 3.67 2.44 5.79
CA LEU A 173 3.21 3.49 4.88
C LEU A 173 4.37 4.07 4.06
N ALA A 174 5.52 4.30 4.68
CA ALA A 174 6.72 4.79 3.98
C ALA A 174 7.20 3.79 2.92
N THR A 175 7.23 2.49 3.21
CA THR A 175 7.59 1.47 2.22
C THR A 175 6.56 1.44 1.10
N GLN A 176 5.26 1.47 1.38
CA GLN A 176 4.22 1.51 0.34
C GLN A 176 4.36 2.72 -0.60
N VAL A 177 4.64 3.91 -0.06
CA VAL A 177 4.87 5.12 -0.88
C VAL A 177 6.13 4.98 -1.73
N LEU A 178 7.24 4.50 -1.15
CA LEU A 178 8.47 4.25 -1.90
C LEU A 178 8.26 3.23 -3.02
N ILE A 179 7.48 2.18 -2.75
CA ILE A 179 7.09 1.16 -3.72
C ILE A 179 6.28 1.79 -4.86
N TYR A 180 5.27 2.58 -4.53
CA TYR A 180 4.45 3.26 -5.52
C TYR A 180 5.28 4.18 -6.41
N CYS A 181 6.16 4.99 -5.81
CA CYS A 181 7.11 5.84 -6.52
C CYS A 181 8.02 5.05 -7.46
N TRP A 182 8.52 3.89 -7.00
CA TRP A 182 9.41 3.04 -7.80
C TRP A 182 8.69 2.29 -8.93
N TYR A 183 7.42 1.92 -8.78
CA TYR A 183 6.68 1.27 -9.87
C TYR A 183 6.11 2.26 -10.89
N ASN A 184 5.86 3.50 -10.50
CA ASN A 184 5.35 4.51 -11.41
C ASN A 184 6.46 4.95 -12.40
N LYS A 185 6.29 4.61 -13.67
CA LYS A 185 7.25 4.97 -14.73
C LYS A 185 7.35 6.48 -14.92
N GLU A 186 6.28 7.23 -14.68
CA GLU A 186 6.30 8.68 -14.83
C GLU A 186 7.13 9.34 -13.74
N ILE A 187 6.93 8.91 -12.48
CA ILE A 187 7.74 9.41 -11.35
C ILE A 187 9.22 9.09 -11.58
N ASN A 188 9.55 7.86 -11.95
CA ASN A 188 10.94 7.50 -12.25
C ASN A 188 11.54 8.30 -13.41
N LYS A 189 10.76 8.63 -14.45
CA LYS A 189 11.22 9.48 -15.55
C LYS A 189 11.51 10.89 -15.03
N THR A 190 10.59 11.47 -14.26
CA THR A 190 10.74 12.80 -13.67
C THR A 190 11.94 12.85 -12.73
N VAL A 191 12.09 11.87 -11.83
CA VAL A 191 13.25 11.76 -10.93
C VAL A 191 14.54 11.63 -11.72
N LYS A 192 14.59 10.81 -12.77
CA LYS A 192 15.78 10.71 -13.66
C LYS A 192 16.09 12.03 -14.36
N THR A 193 15.07 12.75 -14.82
CA THR A 193 15.25 14.08 -15.43
C THR A 193 15.78 15.07 -14.41
N LEU A 194 15.24 15.11 -13.20
CA LEU A 194 15.72 15.99 -12.11
C LEU A 194 17.15 15.64 -11.69
N LEU A 195 17.49 14.36 -11.57
CA LEU A 195 18.86 13.91 -11.26
C LEU A 195 19.84 14.31 -12.36
N LYS A 196 19.46 14.20 -13.64
CA LYS A 196 20.28 14.70 -14.75
C LYS A 196 20.47 16.21 -14.68
N LEU A 197 19.42 16.97 -14.36
CA LEU A 197 19.50 18.42 -14.18
C LEU A 197 20.40 18.80 -12.99
N GLN A 198 20.35 18.07 -11.87
CA GLN A 198 21.25 18.27 -10.74
C GLN A 198 22.71 17.92 -11.09
N GLN A 199 22.95 16.83 -11.85
CA GLN A 199 24.28 16.51 -12.35
C GLN A 199 24.83 17.58 -13.30
N CYS A 200 23.98 18.16 -14.16
CA CYS A 200 24.37 19.29 -15.01
C CYS A 200 24.65 20.55 -14.20
N ARG A 201 23.85 20.85 -13.17
CA ARG A 201 24.05 22.02 -12.29
C ARG A 201 25.29 21.89 -11.40
N GLY A 202 25.62 20.66 -10.99
CA GLY A 202 26.82 20.34 -10.21
C GLY A 202 28.10 20.28 -11.03
N ARG A 203 28.01 20.24 -12.37
CA ARG A 203 29.17 20.42 -13.23
C ARG A 203 29.54 21.90 -13.16
N LYS A 204 30.46 22.24 -12.24
CA LYS A 204 31.20 23.50 -12.31
C LYS A 204 31.66 23.63 -13.76
N ILE A 205 31.15 24.64 -14.45
CA ILE A 205 31.71 25.09 -15.71
C ILE A 205 33.11 25.54 -15.31
N GLU A 206 34.10 24.68 -15.50
CA GLU A 206 35.49 25.10 -15.53
C GLU A 206 35.57 26.08 -16.70
N PRO A 207 35.82 27.37 -16.48
CA PRO A 207 36.08 28.26 -17.59
C PRO A 207 37.37 27.73 -18.23
N SER A 208 37.24 27.12 -19.41
CA SER A 208 38.39 26.82 -20.27
C SER A 208 38.99 28.16 -20.69
N CYS A 209 39.85 28.70 -19.81
CA CYS A 209 40.75 29.80 -20.11
C CYS A 209 41.93 29.21 -20.89
N SER A 210 41.66 28.82 -22.13
CA SER A 210 42.64 28.50 -23.18
C SER A 210 41.82 28.53 -24.48
N GLN A 211 41.97 29.49 -25.39
CA GLN A 211 43.18 30.01 -25.99
C GLN A 211 43.03 31.51 -26.29
N VAL A 212 43.40 32.36 -25.35
CA VAL A 212 43.96 33.68 -25.68
C VAL A 212 45.44 33.44 -25.96
N ASN A 213 45.75 33.02 -27.19
CA ASN A 213 47.06 33.21 -27.82
C ASN A 213 46.99 32.73 -29.28
N ARG A 214 46.57 33.64 -30.15
CA ARG A 214 47.13 33.70 -31.50
C ARG A 214 47.38 35.15 -31.89
N THR A 215 48.15 35.83 -31.05
CA THR A 215 49.09 36.86 -31.48
C THR A 215 50.18 36.17 -32.29
N THR A 216 49.94 35.95 -33.58
CA THR A 216 50.99 35.85 -34.63
C THR A 216 50.36 35.77 -36.02
N MET A 217 50.20 36.95 -36.62
CA MET A 217 50.31 37.28 -38.05
C MET A 217 50.10 38.82 -38.02
N PHE A 218 51.08 39.71 -37.91
CA PHE A 218 52.32 39.88 -38.66
C PHE A 218 52.19 39.42 -40.11
N GLN A 219 51.72 40.30 -40.98
CA GLN A 219 52.45 40.81 -42.15
C GLN A 219 51.55 41.72 -42.99
N GLU A 220 52.21 42.58 -43.78
CA GLU A 220 51.70 43.47 -44.84
C GLU A 220 51.23 44.85 -44.34
N GLU A 221 51.82 45.99 -44.71
CA GLU A 221 52.97 46.38 -45.56
C GLU A 221 53.46 47.74 -45.07
#